data_AF-A0A7C2JEV5-F1
#
_entry.id   AF-A0A7C2JEV5-F1
#
_cell.length_a   1.000
_cell.length_b   1.000
_cell.length_c   1.000
_cell.angle_alpha   90.00
_cell.angle_beta   90.00
_cell.angle_gamma   90.00
#
_symmetry.space_group_name_H-M   'P 1'
#
loop_
_entity.id
_entity.type
_entity.pdbx_description
1 polymer ?
#
loop_
_entity_poly.entity_id
_entity_poly.type
_entity_poly.pdbx_seq_one_letter_code
_entity_poly.pdbx_strand_id
1 'polypeptide(L)'
;MQEFLTFPIIAVVIFLIYILSVINILPEYERGVIFRLGRLLPEAKGPGLILVFRPIDRIVRVSLRTVTLDVPPQDVITRDNVTVSVNA
;
A
#
# COMPACT_ATOMS: atom_id res chain seq x y z
N MET A 1 -37.66 18.03 21.28
CA MET A 1 -37.80 16.96 20.27
C MET A 1 -36.76 17.06 19.16
N GLN A 2 -36.40 18.27 18.69
CA GLN A 2 -35.44 18.43 17.58
C GLN A 2 -34.03 17.93 17.93
N GLU A 3 -33.50 18.25 19.12
CA GLU A 3 -32.22 17.73 19.64
C GLU A 3 -32.14 16.19 19.61
N PHE A 4 -33.20 15.48 20.03
CA PHE A 4 -33.23 14.02 20.09
C PHE A 4 -33.20 13.34 18.72
N LEU A 5 -33.65 14.02 17.66
CA LEU A 5 -33.60 13.51 16.28
C LEU A 5 -32.27 13.85 15.59
N THR A 6 -31.62 14.94 15.98
CA THR A 6 -30.34 15.38 15.40
C THR A 6 -29.21 14.40 15.71
N PHE A 7 -29.08 13.93 16.96
CA PHE A 7 -28.04 12.96 17.34
C PHE A 7 -28.04 11.65 16.53
N PRO A 8 -29.17 10.92 16.39
CA PRO A 8 -29.19 9.69 15.61
C PRO A 8 -28.96 9.93 14.12
N ILE A 9 -29.46 11.05 13.57
CA ILE A 9 -29.21 11.40 12.16
C ILE A 9 -27.70 11.60 11.93
N ILE A 10 -27.03 12.35 12.81
CA ILE A 10 -25.58 12.56 12.72
C ILE A 10 -24.83 11.23 12.82
N ALA A 11 -25.21 10.36 13.76
CA ALA A 11 -24.58 9.05 13.93
C ALA A 11 -24.72 8.18 12.66
N VAL A 12 -25.90 8.17 12.03
CA VAL A 12 -26.15 7.44 10.78
C VAL A 12 -25.31 7.99 9.63
N VAL A 13 -25.20 9.31 9.50
CA VAL A 13 -24.37 9.94 8.46
C VAL A 13 -22.89 9.59 8.65
N ILE A 14 -22.37 9.66 9.87
CA ILE A 14 -20.98 9.28 10.17
C ILE A 14 -20.74 7.80 9.85
N PHE A 15 -21.68 6.93 10.19
CA PHE A 15 -21.57 5.50 9.90
C PHE A 15 -21.58 5.20 8.39
N LEU A 16 -22.40 5.91 7.62
CA LEU A 16 -22.42 5.82 6.16
C LEU A 16 -21.07 6.24 5.55
N ILE A 17 -20.53 7.37 5.99
CA ILE A 17 -19.21 7.86 5.55
C ILE A 17 -18.12 6.83 5.89
N TYR A 18 -18.20 6.22 7.08
CA TYR A 18 -17.25 5.19 7.49
C TYR A 18 -17.28 3.98 6.55
N ILE A 19 -18.45 3.43 6.23
CA ILE A 19 -18.58 2.30 5.30
C ILE A 19 -18.01 2.63 3.93
N LEU A 20 -18.29 3.82 3.40
CA LEU A 20 -17.75 4.23 2.11
C LEU A 20 -16.21 4.34 2.13
N SER A 21 -15.63 4.76 3.25
CA SER A 21 -14.17 4.85 3.42
C SER A 21 -13.46 3.48 3.47
N VAL A 22 -14.18 2.38 3.74
CA VAL A 22 -13.59 1.03 3.80
C VAL A 22 -13.27 0.48 2.41
N ILE A 23 -14.01 0.91 1.39
CA ILE A 23 -13.88 0.41 0.02
C ILE A 23 -12.63 1.03 -0.61
N ASN A 24 -11.67 0.19 -0.95
CA ASN A 24 -10.44 0.58 -1.66
C ASN A 24 -10.33 -0.23 -2.94
N ILE A 25 -9.95 0.42 -4.03
CA ILE A 25 -9.75 -0.24 -5.33
C ILE A 25 -8.26 -0.23 -5.63
N LEU A 26 -7.68 -1.41 -5.88
CA LEU A 26 -6.29 -1.54 -6.32
C LEU A 26 -6.21 -1.82 -7.82
N PRO A 27 -5.31 -1.15 -8.55
CA PRO A 27 -4.98 -1.51 -9.92
C PRO A 27 -4.37 -2.92 -10.03
N GLU A 28 -4.50 -3.54 -11.19
CA GLU A 28 -4.02 -4.89 -11.53
C GLU A 28 -2.51 -5.09 -11.32
N TYR A 29 -1.74 -4.03 -11.53
CA TYR A 29 -0.29 -4.02 -11.34
C TYR A 29 0.13 -3.74 -9.89
N GLU A 30 -0.81 -3.60 -8.95
CA GLU A 30 -0.53 -3.42 -7.53
C GLU A 30 -1.05 -4.59 -6.70
N ARG A 31 -0.42 -4.80 -5.55
CA ARG A 31 -0.83 -5.77 -4.55
C ARG A 31 -0.91 -5.11 -3.17
N GLY A 32 -1.96 -5.42 -2.43
CA GLY A 32 -2.25 -4.81 -1.13
C GLY A 32 -1.74 -5.68 0.01
N VAL A 33 -0.64 -5.27 0.65
CA VAL A 33 -0.14 -5.90 1.88
C VAL A 33 -0.88 -5.27 3.06
N ILE A 34 -1.61 -6.08 3.84
CA ILE A 34 -2.45 -5.58 4.92
C ILE A 34 -1.93 -6.06 6.27
N PHE A 35 -1.79 -5.11 7.17
CA PHE A 35 -1.43 -5.31 8.57
C PHE A 35 -2.66 -5.10 9.43
N ARG A 36 -3.12 -6.16 10.09
CA ARG A 36 -4.21 -6.11 11.07
C ARG A 36 -3.61 -6.04 12.47
N LEU A 37 -3.80 -4.91 13.16
CA LEU A 37 -3.28 -4.69 14.52
C LEU A 37 -1.79 -5.04 14.66
N GLY A 38 -0.98 -4.69 13.65
CA GLY A 38 0.46 -4.97 13.61
C GLY A 38 0.85 -6.37 13.13
N ARG A 39 -0.11 -7.26 12.82
CA ARG A 39 0.17 -8.59 12.24
C ARG A 39 -0.13 -8.59 10.74
N LEU A 40 0.77 -9.20 9.98
CA LEU A 40 0.59 -9.41 8.54
C LEU A 40 -0.54 -10.43 8.31
N LEU A 41 -1.47 -10.14 7.39
CA LEU A 41 -2.42 -11.15 6.94
C LEU A 41 -1.70 -12.25 6.13
N PRO A 42 -2.14 -13.52 6.21
CA PRO A 42 -1.43 -14.64 5.59
C PRO A 42 -1.18 -14.47 4.09
N GLU A 43 -2.12 -13.82 3.40
CA GLU A 43 -2.05 -13.56 1.97
C GLU A 43 -2.22 -12.07 1.69
N ALA A 44 -1.44 -11.57 0.74
CA ALA A 44 -1.61 -10.23 0.23
C ALA A 44 -2.86 -10.17 -0.66
N LYS A 45 -3.68 -9.12 -0.50
CA LYS A 45 -4.89 -8.97 -1.29
C LYS A 45 -4.56 -8.64 -2.74
N GLY A 46 -5.20 -9.36 -3.65
CA GLY A 46 -5.10 -9.13 -5.09
C GLY A 46 -5.69 -7.78 -5.53
N PRO A 47 -5.53 -7.45 -6.82
CA PRO A 47 -6.11 -6.24 -7.40
C PRO A 47 -7.65 -6.29 -7.44
N GLY A 48 -8.26 -5.14 -7.66
CA GLY A 48 -9.72 -4.97 -7.64
C GLY A 48 -10.24 -4.39 -6.32
N LEU A 49 -11.51 -4.68 -6.03
CA LEU A 49 -12.20 -4.12 -4.86
C LEU A 49 -11.79 -4.88 -3.60
N ILE A 50 -11.18 -4.16 -2.66
CA ILE A 50 -10.78 -4.69 -1.36
C ILE A 50 -11.41 -3.86 -0.23
N LEU A 51 -11.67 -4.53 0.88
CA LEU A 51 -12.15 -3.90 2.11
C LEU A 51 -10.99 -3.72 3.08
N VAL A 52 -10.78 -2.48 3.55
CA VAL A 52 -9.75 -2.12 4.52
C VAL A 52 -10.39 -1.33 5.67
N PHE A 53 -10.48 -1.94 6.84
CA PHE A 53 -11.13 -1.34 8.00
C PHE A 53 -10.14 -0.50 8.81
N ARG A 54 -10.09 0.81 8.55
CA ARG A 54 -9.32 1.73 9.40
C ARG A 54 -10.06 1.94 10.73
N PRO A 55 -9.39 1.99 11.90
CA PRO A 55 -7.94 1.99 12.13
C PRO A 55 -7.30 0.60 12.35
N ILE A 56 -8.10 -0.47 12.33
CA ILE A 56 -7.67 -1.84 12.67
C ILE A 56 -6.69 -2.39 11.61
N ASP A 57 -7.00 -2.14 10.34
CA ASP A 57 -6.25 -2.60 9.18
C ASP A 57 -5.47 -1.43 8.56
N ARG A 58 -4.15 -1.61 8.39
CA ARG A 58 -3.26 -0.73 7.63
C ARG A 58 -2.90 -1.39 6.31
N ILE A 59 -3.16 -0.70 5.21
CA ILE A 59 -2.77 -1.17 3.87
C ILE A 59 -1.48 -0.49 3.40
N VAL A 60 -0.57 -1.29 2.83
CA VAL A 60 0.60 -0.85 2.07
C VAL A 60 0.46 -1.39 0.65
N ARG A 61 0.48 -0.49 -0.34
CA ARG A 61 0.38 -0.85 -1.76
C ARG A 61 1.78 -1.11 -2.31
N VAL A 62 1.95 -2.23 -3.00
CA VAL A 62 3.23 -2.64 -3.59
C VAL A 62 3.02 -2.84 -5.09
N SER A 63 3.87 -2.20 -5.90
CA SER A 63 3.86 -2.39 -7.35
C SER A 63 4.48 -3.74 -7.71
N LEU A 64 3.83 -4.46 -8.64
CA LEU A 64 4.33 -5.69 -9.25
C LEU A 64 5.10 -5.41 -10.55
N ARG A 65 5.28 -4.13 -10.93
CA ARG A 65 6.00 -3.76 -12.15
C ARG A 65 7.50 -3.98 -11.99
N THR A 66 8.14 -4.46 -13.04
CA THR A 66 9.61 -4.47 -13.14
C THR A 66 10.11 -3.03 -13.18
N VAL A 67 11.04 -2.70 -12.29
CA VAL A 67 11.74 -1.42 -12.27
C VAL A 67 13.20 -1.66 -12.58
N THR A 68 13.81 -0.77 -13.36
CA THR A 68 15.25 -0.75 -13.57
C THR A 68 15.90 -0.06 -12.37
N LEU A 69 16.99 -0.63 -11.88
CA LEU A 69 17.80 -0.05 -10.82
C LEU A 69 19.15 0.29 -11.44
N ASP A 70 19.54 1.56 -11.41
CA ASP A 70 20.86 1.98 -11.86
C ASP A 70 21.88 1.63 -10.77
N VAL A 71 22.90 0.84 -11.12
CA VAL A 71 23.99 0.54 -10.18
C VAL A 71 25.02 1.67 -10.27
N PRO A 72 25.47 2.24 -9.14
CA PRO A 72 26.50 3.26 -9.16
C PRO A 72 27.79 2.70 -9.78
N PRO A 73 28.55 3.50 -10.55
CA PRO A 73 29.80 3.06 -11.14
C PRO A 73 30.79 2.62 -10.07
N GLN A 74 31.48 1.51 -10.31
CA GLN A 74 32.52 1.00 -9.41
C GLN A 74 33.86 0.92 -10.15
N ASP A 75 34.91 1.37 -9.48
CA ASP A 75 36.27 1.29 -9.99
C ASP A 75 36.87 -0.07 -9.66
N VAL A 76 37.29 -0.80 -10.68
CA VAL A 76 37.78 -2.17 -10.58
C VAL A 76 39.15 -2.28 -11.25
N ILE A 77 40.07 -3.03 -10.62
CA ILE A 77 41.38 -3.32 -11.20
C ILE A 77 41.28 -4.64 -11.97
N THR A 78 41.54 -4.57 -13.28
CA THR A 78 41.55 -5.73 -14.17
C THR A 78 42.78 -6.61 -13.96
N ARG A 79 42.76 -7.83 -14.51
CA ARG A 79 43.91 -8.76 -14.45
C ARG A 79 45.18 -8.19 -15.09
N ASP A 80 45.01 -7.27 -16.03
CA ASP A 80 46.10 -6.55 -16.71
C ASP A 80 46.61 -5.35 -15.90
N ASN A 81 46.19 -5.22 -14.64
CA ASN A 81 46.58 -4.15 -13.72
C ASN A 81 46.18 -2.75 -14.21
N VAL A 82 45.04 -2.64 -14.87
CA VAL A 82 44.43 -1.38 -15.32
C VAL A 82 43.14 -1.13 -14.55
N THR A 83 42.97 0.09 -14.05
CA THR A 83 41.73 0.54 -13.40
C THR A 83 40.70 0.94 -14.45
N VAL A 84 39.50 0.36 -14.35
CA VAL A 84 38.34 0.70 -15.19
C VAL A 84 37.13 0.98 -14.31
N SER A 85 36.31 1.95 -14.70
CA SER A 85 35.02 2.22 -14.04
C SER A 85 33.91 1.53 -14.84
N VAL A 86 33.15 0.65 -14.19
CA VAL A 86 32.06 -0.10 -14.83
C VAL A 86 30.71 0.31 -14.26
N ASN A 87 29.71 0.47 -15.12
CA ASN A 87 28.30 0.70 -14.80
C ASN A 87 27.45 -0.50 -15.28
N ALA A 88 26.38 -0.82 -14.55
CA ALA A 88 25.48 -1.93 -14.84
C ALA A 88 24.05 -1.62 -14.41
#